data_AF-A0A0N7JEP9-F1
#
_entry.id   AF-A0A0N7JEP9-F1
#
_cell.length_a   1.000
_cell.length_b   1.000
_cell.length_c   1.000
_cell.angle_alpha   90.00
_cell.angle_beta   90.00
_cell.angle_gamma   90.00
#
_symmetry.space_group_name_H-M   'P 1'
#
loop_
_entity.id
_entity.type
_entity.pdbx_description
1 polymer ?
#
loop_
_entity_poly.entity_id
_entity_poly.type
_entity_poly.pdbx_seq_one_letter_code
_entity_poly.pdbx_strand_id
1 'polypeptide(L)'
;MNGSLTYIKQLLTSNKRPQINYKVHLIAWSIFIFYESFAVWLATGIKGHVLSYALHYALNIGIFYIHALLILPLAFRKPKQFIWRAPVLTAIEILLYIFASYQIDYFLAHFTTAIEIEDLKINNWFVFGSLWRGIYFIGFASGYYFLNNYLKERTAKAQLEKQAMEQVLKEKETAIELSNAKNAYLQAQINPHFLFNTLNFIYSQTHKTQPAAAKAIILLTNIMRYAIQTDQGVAMIPLEKELEQVRHLIDL
;
A
#
# COMPACT_ATOMS: atom_id res chain seq x y z
N MET A 1 -13.87 -19.71 -6.78
CA MET A 1 -14.14 -18.62 -7.74
C MET A 1 -14.89 -17.42 -7.17
N ASN A 2 -15.57 -17.50 -6.01
CA ASN A 2 -16.32 -16.36 -5.44
C ASN A 2 -15.45 -15.29 -4.72
N GLY A 3 -14.19 -15.58 -4.41
CA GLY A 3 -13.30 -14.63 -3.71
C GLY A 3 -12.82 -13.46 -4.58
N SER A 4 -12.56 -13.69 -5.88
CA SER A 4 -12.02 -12.66 -6.77
C SER A 4 -13.05 -11.59 -7.15
N LEU A 5 -14.32 -11.97 -7.30
CA LEU A 5 -15.42 -11.03 -7.61
C LEU A 5 -15.76 -10.09 -6.45
N THR A 6 -15.67 -10.58 -5.20
CA THR A 6 -15.85 -9.75 -4.01
C THR A 6 -14.70 -8.75 -3.85
N TYR A 7 -13.49 -9.14 -4.22
CA TYR A 7 -12.29 -8.30 -4.11
C TYR A 7 -12.25 -7.17 -5.15
N ILE A 8 -12.67 -7.45 -6.40
CA ILE A 8 -12.81 -6.42 -7.45
C ILE A 8 -13.88 -5.40 -7.06
N LYS A 9 -14.99 -5.83 -6.44
CA LYS A 9 -15.98 -4.91 -5.87
C LYS A 9 -15.38 -4.03 -4.78
N GLN A 10 -14.53 -4.58 -3.91
CA GLN A 10 -13.91 -3.83 -2.82
C GLN A 10 -12.92 -2.76 -3.31
N LEU A 11 -12.12 -3.08 -4.34
CA LEU A 11 -11.24 -2.14 -5.05
C LEU A 11 -12.02 -1.02 -5.75
N LEU A 12 -13.17 -1.33 -6.35
CA LEU A 12 -14.05 -0.33 -6.99
C LEU A 12 -14.79 0.55 -5.96
N THR A 13 -15.08 0.03 -4.76
CA THR A 13 -15.72 0.79 -3.67
C THR A 13 -14.73 1.60 -2.82
N SER A 14 -13.43 1.26 -2.85
CA SER A 14 -12.34 2.03 -2.21
C SER A 14 -11.99 3.30 -2.99
N ASN A 15 -13.01 3.96 -3.52
CA ASN A 15 -12.88 5.27 -4.15
C ASN A 15 -12.79 6.34 -3.05
N LYS A 16 -11.73 6.26 -2.22
CA LYS A 16 -11.38 7.37 -1.34
C LYS A 16 -11.01 8.53 -2.26
N ARG A 17 -11.88 9.55 -2.28
CA ARG A 17 -11.62 10.83 -2.94
C ARG A 17 -10.20 11.26 -2.56
N PRO A 18 -9.41 11.81 -3.51
CA PRO A 18 -8.09 12.34 -3.17
C PRO A 18 -8.20 13.21 -1.92
N GLN A 19 -7.45 12.87 -0.87
CA GLN A 19 -7.35 13.75 0.30
C GLN A 19 -6.50 14.94 -0.12
N ILE A 20 -7.17 16.00 -0.55
CA ILE A 20 -6.52 17.25 -0.91
C ILE A 20 -5.99 17.85 0.39
N ASN A 21 -4.67 17.89 0.55
CA ASN A 21 -4.06 18.60 1.66
C ASN A 21 -4.17 20.11 1.39
N TYR A 22 -5.26 20.70 1.88
CA TYR A 22 -5.59 22.11 1.66
C TYR A 22 -4.45 23.06 2.06
N LYS A 23 -3.64 22.72 3.07
CA LYS A 23 -2.48 23.54 3.49
C LYS A 23 -1.41 23.61 2.40
N VAL A 24 -1.08 22.47 1.79
CA VAL A 24 -0.07 22.40 0.71
C VAL A 24 -0.56 23.16 -0.51
N HIS A 25 -1.83 23.00 -0.87
CA HIS A 25 -2.41 23.72 -2.01
C HIS A 25 -2.50 25.23 -1.76
N LEU A 26 -2.87 25.69 -0.55
CA LEU A 26 -2.87 27.12 -0.20
C LEU A 26 -1.48 27.73 -0.29
N ILE A 27 -0.45 27.02 0.16
CA ILE A 27 0.95 27.47 0.05
C ILE A 27 1.37 27.50 -1.43
N ALA A 28 1.07 26.44 -2.19
CA ALA A 28 1.40 26.35 -3.61
C ALA A 28 0.75 27.48 -4.42
N TRP A 29 -0.55 27.74 -4.20
CA TRP A 29 -1.25 28.84 -4.86
C TRP A 29 -0.73 30.21 -4.44
N SER A 30 -0.41 30.41 -3.16
CA SER A 30 0.19 31.66 -2.69
C SER A 30 1.54 31.93 -3.37
N ILE A 31 2.40 30.92 -3.45
CA ILE A 31 3.71 31.01 -4.13
C ILE A 31 3.52 31.28 -5.63
N PHE A 32 2.58 30.58 -6.26
CA PHE A 32 2.30 30.70 -7.68
C PHE A 32 1.75 32.09 -8.05
N ILE A 33 0.75 32.59 -7.31
CA ILE A 33 0.17 33.92 -7.53
C ILE A 33 1.25 35.00 -7.33
N PHE A 34 2.10 34.85 -6.29
CA PHE A 34 3.21 35.77 -6.07
C PHE A 34 4.20 35.76 -7.23
N TYR A 35 4.62 34.56 -7.68
CA TYR A 35 5.53 34.39 -8.81
C TYR A 35 4.97 35.02 -10.10
N GLU A 36 3.73 34.70 -10.49
CA GLU A 36 3.16 35.23 -11.72
C GLU A 36 2.90 36.73 -11.65
N SER A 37 2.40 37.24 -10.52
CA SER A 37 2.18 38.67 -10.34
C SER A 37 3.50 39.45 -10.40
N PHE A 38 4.56 38.90 -9.82
CA PHE A 38 5.91 39.46 -9.88
C PHE A 38 6.48 39.41 -11.31
N ALA A 39 6.29 38.30 -12.02
CA ALA A 39 6.74 38.15 -13.40
C ALA A 39 6.03 39.13 -14.35
N VAL A 40 4.71 39.32 -14.21
CA VAL A 40 3.94 40.27 -15.01
C VAL A 40 4.36 41.71 -14.70
N TRP A 41 4.59 42.04 -13.43
CA TRP A 41 5.10 43.35 -13.03
C TRP A 41 6.47 43.64 -13.66
N LEU A 42 7.37 42.66 -13.66
CA LEU A 42 8.69 42.79 -14.27
C LEU A 42 8.62 42.92 -15.80
N ALA A 43 7.70 42.21 -16.45
CA ALA A 43 7.55 42.22 -17.90
C ALA A 43 6.84 43.47 -18.46
N THR A 44 5.85 44.00 -17.74
CA THR A 44 4.98 45.09 -18.25
C THR A 44 5.17 46.42 -17.53
N GLY A 45 5.77 46.43 -16.34
CA GLY A 45 5.92 47.63 -15.50
C GLY A 45 4.62 48.18 -14.92
N ILE A 46 3.45 47.63 -15.31
CA ILE A 46 2.12 48.10 -14.92
C ILE A 46 1.65 47.31 -13.69
N LYS A 47 1.19 48.01 -12.65
CA LYS A 47 0.50 47.40 -11.51
C LYS A 47 -0.97 47.22 -11.87
N GLY A 48 -1.33 46.03 -12.35
CA GLY A 48 -2.75 45.71 -12.57
C GLY A 48 -3.56 45.74 -11.28
N HIS A 49 -4.87 45.95 -11.38
CA HIS A 49 -5.75 46.06 -10.23
C HIS A 49 -5.85 44.74 -9.44
N VAL A 50 -5.67 44.82 -8.12
CA VAL A 50 -5.68 43.66 -7.20
C VAL A 50 -6.95 42.83 -7.33
N LEU A 51 -8.12 43.48 -7.48
CA LEU A 51 -9.39 42.79 -7.62
C LEU A 51 -9.49 41.98 -8.93
N SER A 52 -8.95 42.50 -10.03
CA SER A 52 -8.92 41.79 -11.31
C SER A 52 -8.09 40.51 -11.21
N TYR A 53 -6.90 40.61 -10.62
CA TYR A 53 -6.06 39.44 -10.37
C TYR A 53 -6.76 38.42 -9.46
N ALA A 54 -7.37 38.87 -8.35
CA ALA A 54 -8.03 37.98 -7.42
C ALA A 54 -9.16 37.16 -8.07
N LEU A 55 -10.01 37.81 -8.88
CA LEU A 55 -11.12 37.13 -9.57
C LEU A 55 -10.62 36.16 -10.65
N HIS A 56 -9.65 36.56 -11.47
CA HIS A 56 -9.10 35.69 -12.51
C HIS A 56 -8.33 34.50 -11.94
N TYR A 57 -7.55 34.68 -10.87
CA TYR A 57 -6.90 33.56 -10.20
C TYR A 57 -7.91 32.65 -9.50
N ALA A 58 -9.00 33.17 -8.93
CA ALA A 58 -10.06 32.34 -8.38
C ALA A 58 -10.71 31.46 -9.46
N LEU A 59 -10.98 32.02 -10.65
CA LEU A 59 -11.48 31.26 -11.80
C LEU A 59 -10.47 30.18 -12.25
N ASN A 60 -9.18 30.53 -12.34
CA ASN A 60 -8.10 29.62 -12.73
C ASN A 60 -7.89 28.46 -11.72
N ILE A 61 -8.01 28.73 -10.43
CA ILE A 61 -7.98 27.70 -9.40
C ILE A 61 -9.24 26.81 -9.51
N GLY A 62 -10.39 27.42 -9.81
CA GLY A 62 -11.65 26.72 -10.07
C GLY A 62 -11.53 25.70 -11.20
N ILE A 63 -11.05 26.13 -12.38
CA ILE A 63 -10.88 25.22 -13.52
C ILE A 63 -9.91 24.08 -13.20
N PHE A 64 -8.82 24.36 -12.48
CA PHE A 64 -7.87 23.32 -12.06
C PHE A 64 -8.56 22.19 -11.26
N TYR A 65 -9.36 22.55 -10.26
CA TYR A 65 -10.04 21.55 -9.44
C TYR A 65 -11.22 20.88 -10.16
N ILE A 66 -11.98 21.62 -10.98
CA ILE A 66 -13.05 21.05 -11.80
C ILE A 66 -12.48 20.01 -12.76
N HIS A 67 -11.39 20.35 -13.45
CA HIS A 67 -10.72 19.44 -14.37
C HIS A 67 -10.22 18.17 -13.65
N ALA A 68 -9.46 18.35 -12.56
CA ALA A 68 -8.81 17.25 -11.84
C ALA A 68 -9.80 16.35 -11.07
N LEU A 69 -10.87 16.92 -10.50
CA LEU A 69 -11.77 16.19 -9.58
C LEU A 69 -13.09 15.74 -10.24
N LEU A 70 -13.48 16.36 -11.35
CA LEU A 70 -14.73 16.06 -12.03
C LEU A 70 -14.47 15.54 -13.44
N ILE A 71 -13.82 16.31 -14.31
CA ILE A 71 -13.74 15.99 -15.74
C ILE A 71 -12.90 14.74 -16.01
N LEU A 72 -11.67 14.68 -15.51
CA LEU A 72 -10.80 13.53 -15.71
C LEU A 72 -11.40 12.25 -15.12
N PRO A 73 -11.89 12.22 -13.85
CA PRO A 73 -12.61 11.07 -13.32
C PRO A 73 -13.82 10.66 -14.17
N LEU A 74 -14.62 11.60 -14.66
CA LEU A 74 -15.78 11.30 -15.52
C LEU A 74 -15.37 10.71 -16.87
N ALA A 75 -14.27 11.19 -17.45
CA ALA A 75 -13.72 10.68 -18.70
C ALA A 75 -13.22 9.24 -18.53
N PHE A 76 -12.49 8.94 -17.45
CA PHE A 76 -11.94 7.61 -17.18
C PHE A 76 -12.96 6.58 -16.66
N ARG A 77 -14.19 6.98 -16.28
CA ARG A 77 -15.26 6.04 -15.87
C ARG A 77 -15.63 5.00 -16.95
N LYS A 78 -15.48 5.33 -18.24
CA LYS A 78 -15.78 4.40 -19.35
C LYS A 78 -14.55 4.30 -20.26
N PRO A 79 -13.60 3.37 -20.01
CA PRO A 79 -12.30 3.34 -20.68
C PRO A 79 -12.42 3.19 -22.20
N LYS A 80 -13.40 2.42 -22.69
CA LYS A 80 -13.65 2.27 -24.14
C LYS A 80 -14.08 3.56 -24.85
N GLN A 81 -14.62 4.54 -24.13
CA GLN A 81 -15.11 5.80 -24.68
C GLN A 81 -14.20 6.99 -24.32
N PHE A 82 -13.10 6.75 -23.61
CA PHE A 82 -12.19 7.79 -23.13
C PHE A 82 -11.69 8.69 -24.26
N ILE A 83 -11.29 8.09 -25.39
CA ILE A 83 -10.69 8.77 -26.55
C ILE A 83 -11.57 9.91 -27.07
N TRP A 84 -12.90 9.73 -27.07
CA TRP A 84 -13.83 10.79 -27.51
C TRP A 84 -14.39 11.62 -26.36
N ARG A 85 -14.61 11.03 -25.18
CA ARG A 85 -15.23 11.75 -24.05
C ARG A 85 -14.28 12.75 -23.40
N ALA A 86 -12.99 12.44 -23.31
CA ALA A 86 -12.00 13.35 -22.74
C ALA A 86 -11.93 14.66 -23.53
N PRO A 87 -11.62 14.68 -24.85
CA PRO A 87 -11.51 15.93 -25.61
C PRO A 87 -12.82 16.71 -25.66
N VAL A 88 -13.97 16.03 -25.72
CA VAL A 88 -15.29 16.69 -25.70
C VAL A 88 -15.54 17.41 -24.38
N LEU A 89 -15.28 16.76 -23.24
CA LEU A 89 -15.50 17.39 -21.93
C LEU A 89 -14.52 18.53 -21.68
N THR A 90 -13.25 18.40 -22.10
CA THR A 90 -12.27 19.48 -21.98
C THR A 90 -12.58 20.64 -22.91
N ALA A 91 -13.10 20.39 -24.11
CA ALA A 91 -13.54 21.46 -25.00
C ALA A 91 -14.71 22.26 -24.41
N ILE A 92 -15.70 21.56 -23.81
CA ILE A 92 -16.81 22.21 -23.11
C ILE A 92 -16.29 23.05 -21.93
N GLU A 93 -15.34 22.52 -21.17
CA GLU A 93 -14.71 23.26 -20.07
C GLU A 93 -14.00 24.53 -20.53
N ILE A 94 -13.21 24.46 -21.61
CA ILE A 94 -12.52 25.63 -22.16
C ILE A 94 -13.52 26.69 -22.64
N LEU A 95 -14.62 26.28 -23.27
CA LEU A 95 -15.68 27.21 -23.68
C LEU A 95 -16.33 27.89 -22.48
N LEU A 96 -16.63 27.14 -21.41
CA LEU A 96 -17.16 27.68 -20.17
C LEU A 96 -16.16 28.62 -19.48
N TYR A 97 -14.87 28.31 -19.55
CA TYR A 97 -13.81 29.16 -19.01
C TYR A 97 -13.70 30.49 -19.74
N ILE A 98 -13.67 30.48 -21.08
CA ILE A 98 -13.62 31.71 -21.88
C ILE A 98 -14.86 32.57 -21.60
N PHE A 99 -16.04 31.93 -21.53
CA PHE A 99 -17.27 32.63 -21.18
C PHE A 99 -17.20 33.25 -19.77
N ALA A 100 -16.76 32.50 -18.77
CA ALA A 100 -16.62 33.00 -17.40
C ALA A 100 -15.59 34.14 -17.29
N SER A 101 -14.45 34.03 -17.99
CA SER A 101 -13.44 35.09 -18.05
C SER A 101 -14.02 36.38 -18.63
N TYR A 102 -14.78 36.26 -19.73
CA TYR A 102 -15.45 37.42 -20.33
C TYR A 102 -16.48 38.06 -19.39
N GLN A 103 -17.25 37.26 -18.64
CA GLN A 103 -18.19 37.78 -17.65
C GLN A 103 -17.48 38.52 -16.51
N ILE A 104 -16.28 38.06 -16.09
CA ILE A 104 -15.47 38.75 -15.08
C ILE A 104 -14.98 40.10 -15.62
N ASP A 105 -14.47 40.16 -16.85
CA ASP A 105 -14.02 41.41 -17.45
C ASP A 105 -15.18 42.40 -17.65
N TYR A 106 -16.34 41.91 -18.11
CA TYR A 106 -17.55 42.72 -18.22
C TYR A 106 -18.00 43.29 -16.88
N PHE A 107 -17.99 42.46 -15.83
CA PHE A 107 -18.29 42.89 -14.47
C PHE A 107 -17.28 43.94 -13.97
N LEU A 108 -15.98 43.72 -14.18
CA LEU A 108 -14.95 44.66 -13.75
C LEU A 108 -15.06 46.00 -14.49
N ALA A 109 -15.29 46.01 -15.80
CA ALA A 109 -15.45 47.25 -16.55
C ALA A 109 -16.71 48.05 -16.15
N HIS A 110 -17.78 47.37 -15.74
CA HIS A 110 -19.01 48.04 -15.32
C HIS A 110 -18.94 48.59 -13.89
N PHE A 111 -18.27 47.89 -12.97
CA PHE A 111 -18.26 48.22 -11.54
C PHE A 111 -16.95 48.83 -11.04
N THR A 112 -15.89 48.85 -11.84
CA THR A 112 -14.58 49.41 -11.47
C THR A 112 -13.94 50.19 -12.62
N THR A 113 -13.10 51.18 -12.32
CA THR A 113 -12.21 51.85 -13.29
C THR A 113 -11.02 50.99 -13.72
N ALA A 114 -11.08 49.67 -13.46
CA ALA A 114 -9.96 48.77 -13.70
C ALA A 114 -9.78 48.39 -15.17
N ILE A 115 -10.83 48.50 -15.99
CA ILE A 115 -10.86 48.19 -17.41
C ILE A 115 -11.76 49.24 -18.07
N GLU A 116 -11.28 49.92 -19.10
CA GLU A 116 -12.13 50.83 -19.88
C GLU A 116 -13.10 50.02 -20.75
N ILE A 117 -14.37 50.44 -20.81
CA ILE A 117 -15.43 49.72 -21.55
C ILE A 117 -15.10 49.62 -23.05
N GLU A 118 -14.31 50.55 -23.59
CA GLU A 118 -13.85 50.51 -24.99
C GLU A 118 -12.89 49.35 -25.29
N ASP A 119 -12.20 48.82 -24.27
CA ASP A 119 -11.30 47.68 -24.40
C ASP A 119 -12.03 46.33 -24.34
N LEU A 120 -13.33 46.32 -23.99
CA LEU A 120 -14.18 45.12 -23.99
C LEU A 120 -14.56 44.70 -25.41
N LYS A 121 -13.58 44.20 -26.16
CA LYS A 121 -13.82 43.48 -27.42
C LYS A 121 -13.29 42.07 -27.28
N ILE A 122 -14.10 41.09 -27.70
CA ILE A 122 -13.63 39.73 -27.96
C ILE A 122 -12.70 39.81 -29.16
N ASN A 123 -11.45 40.19 -28.91
CA ASN A 123 -10.40 40.24 -29.91
C ASN A 123 -9.62 38.92 -29.90
N ASN A 124 -8.82 38.71 -30.95
CA ASN A 124 -8.01 37.50 -31.05
C ASN A 124 -7.04 37.38 -29.86
N TRP A 125 -6.52 38.50 -29.36
CA TRP A 125 -5.58 38.51 -28.22
C TRP A 125 -6.21 37.96 -26.95
N PHE A 126 -7.44 38.36 -26.63
CA PHE A 126 -8.21 37.86 -25.50
C PHE A 126 -8.43 36.35 -25.65
N VAL A 127 -8.95 35.90 -26.79
CA VAL A 127 -9.21 34.48 -27.03
C VAL A 127 -7.92 33.66 -26.95
N PHE A 128 -6.82 34.10 -27.57
CA PHE A 128 -5.53 33.42 -27.47
C PHE A 128 -4.98 33.40 -26.05
N GLY A 129 -5.08 34.52 -25.32
CA GLY A 129 -4.67 34.61 -23.92
C GLY A 129 -5.44 33.66 -23.01
N SER A 130 -6.77 33.65 -23.13
CA SER A 130 -7.64 32.74 -22.38
C SER A 130 -7.40 31.28 -22.76
N LEU A 131 -7.19 30.97 -24.05
CA LEU A 131 -6.86 29.61 -24.48
C LEU A 131 -5.52 29.15 -23.91
N TRP A 132 -4.48 29.99 -23.99
CA TRP A 132 -3.17 29.69 -23.42
C TRP A 132 -3.25 29.44 -21.92
N ARG A 133 -3.96 30.31 -21.19
CA ARG A 133 -4.19 30.17 -19.74
C ARG A 133 -4.94 28.88 -19.43
N GLY A 134 -6.03 28.59 -20.15
CA GLY A 134 -6.84 27.39 -19.99
C GLY A 134 -6.02 26.11 -20.19
N ILE A 135 -5.27 26.03 -21.28
CA ILE A 135 -4.37 24.88 -21.58
C ILE A 135 -3.33 24.71 -20.47
N TYR A 136 -2.74 25.81 -19.98
CA TYR A 136 -1.76 25.79 -18.92
C TYR A 136 -2.30 25.18 -17.61
N PHE A 137 -3.47 25.65 -17.14
CA PHE A 137 -4.10 25.11 -15.92
C PHE A 137 -4.62 23.67 -16.09
N ILE A 138 -5.16 23.35 -17.27
CA ILE A 138 -5.58 21.98 -17.61
C ILE A 138 -4.38 21.02 -17.61
N GLY A 139 -3.23 21.46 -18.13
CA GLY A 139 -1.98 20.70 -18.13
C GLY A 139 -1.53 20.37 -16.70
N PHE A 140 -1.51 21.36 -15.81
CA PHE A 140 -1.21 21.12 -14.40
C PHE A 140 -2.24 20.25 -13.70
N ALA A 141 -3.53 20.45 -13.96
CA ALA A 141 -4.61 19.64 -13.39
C ALA A 141 -4.49 18.17 -13.81
N SER A 142 -4.18 17.94 -15.09
CA SER A 142 -3.89 16.61 -15.63
C SER A 142 -2.67 15.98 -14.95
N GLY A 143 -1.56 16.71 -14.87
CA GLY A 143 -0.37 16.25 -14.17
C GLY A 143 -0.64 15.89 -12.70
N TYR A 144 -1.38 16.73 -11.99
CA TYR A 144 -1.80 16.49 -10.61
C TYR A 144 -2.67 15.23 -10.49
N TYR A 145 -3.66 15.06 -11.37
CA TYR A 145 -4.54 13.90 -11.39
C TYR A 145 -3.75 12.59 -11.61
N PHE A 146 -2.89 12.56 -12.64
CA PHE A 146 -2.09 11.37 -12.95
C PHE A 146 -1.07 11.06 -11.87
N LEU A 147 -0.37 12.05 -11.32
CA LEU A 147 0.58 11.84 -10.23
C LEU A 147 -0.10 11.27 -9.00
N ASN A 148 -1.26 11.82 -8.62
CA ASN A 148 -2.01 11.35 -7.47
C ASN A 148 -2.56 9.92 -7.69
N ASN A 149 -3.04 9.60 -8.89
CA ASN A 149 -3.45 8.24 -9.22
C ASN A 149 -2.28 7.25 -9.21
N TYR A 150 -1.14 7.63 -9.76
CA TYR A 150 0.07 6.81 -9.75
C TYR A 150 0.54 6.52 -8.31
N LEU A 151 0.55 7.54 -7.44
CA LEU A 151 0.91 7.37 -6.03
C LEU A 151 -0.08 6.46 -5.29
N LYS A 152 -1.39 6.59 -5.58
CA LYS A 152 -2.42 5.70 -5.03
C LYS A 152 -2.24 4.25 -5.48
N GLU A 153 -1.98 4.01 -6.76
CA GLU A 153 -1.73 2.67 -7.28
C GLU A 153 -0.47 2.05 -6.67
N ARG A 154 0.61 2.83 -6.56
CA ARG A 154 1.86 2.39 -5.92
C ARG A 154 1.66 2.01 -4.46
N THR A 155 0.96 2.84 -3.69
CA THR A 155 0.69 2.58 -2.27
C THR A 155 -0.23 1.38 -2.07
N ALA A 156 -1.27 1.22 -2.92
CA ALA A 156 -2.13 0.05 -2.90
C ALA A 156 -1.34 -1.24 -3.20
N LYS A 157 -0.47 -1.22 -4.22
CA LYS A 157 0.39 -2.37 -4.55
C LYS A 157 1.34 -2.74 -3.41
N ALA A 158 1.99 -1.75 -2.79
CA ALA A 158 2.88 -1.98 -1.65
C ALA A 158 2.14 -2.60 -0.45
N GLN A 159 0.88 -2.19 -0.20
CA GLN A 159 0.05 -2.80 0.84
C GLN A 159 -0.29 -4.26 0.53
N LEU A 160 -0.60 -4.57 -0.73
CA LEU A 160 -0.87 -5.95 -1.16
C LEU A 160 0.36 -6.86 -1.02
N GLU A 161 1.53 -6.38 -1.44
CA GLU A 161 2.79 -7.11 -1.29
C GLU A 161 3.11 -7.39 0.18
N LYS A 162 2.89 -6.41 1.07
CA LYS A 162 3.04 -6.60 2.52
C LYS A 162 2.08 -7.67 3.06
N GLN A 163 0.80 -7.61 2.70
CA GLN A 163 -0.19 -8.60 3.13
C GLN A 163 0.14 -10.02 2.64
N ALA A 164 0.59 -10.15 1.39
CA ALA A 164 1.04 -11.42 0.85
C ALA A 164 2.25 -11.98 1.61
N MET A 165 3.22 -11.12 1.96
CA MET A 165 4.37 -11.53 2.77
C MET A 165 3.96 -12.00 4.18
N GLU A 166 3.06 -11.28 4.85
CA GLU A 166 2.54 -11.66 6.17
C GLU A 166 1.81 -13.01 6.13
N GLN A 167 1.05 -13.29 5.07
CA GLN A 167 0.41 -14.59 4.86
C GLN A 167 1.44 -15.72 4.72
N VAL A 168 2.47 -15.53 3.89
CA VAL A 168 3.54 -16.53 3.71
C VAL A 168 4.27 -16.81 5.02
N LEU A 169 4.53 -15.78 5.84
CA LEU A 169 5.16 -15.97 7.15
C LEU A 169 4.27 -16.79 8.10
N LYS A 170 2.98 -16.45 8.16
CA LYS A 170 2.01 -17.19 8.98
C LYS A 170 1.87 -18.65 8.53
N GLU A 171 1.82 -18.90 7.22
CA GLU A 171 1.79 -20.26 6.68
C GLU A 171 3.01 -21.06 7.11
N LYS A 172 4.22 -20.47 7.04
CA LYS A 172 5.44 -21.12 7.51
C LYS A 172 5.40 -21.41 9.02
N GLU A 173 4.94 -20.47 9.83
CA GLU A 173 4.82 -20.64 11.27
C GLU A 173 3.86 -21.79 11.60
N THR A 174 2.66 -21.79 11.01
CA THR A 174 1.68 -22.88 11.19
C THR A 174 2.21 -24.24 10.70
N ALA A 175 3.01 -24.27 9.63
CA ALA A 175 3.65 -25.50 9.16
C ALA A 175 4.69 -26.03 10.15
N ILE A 176 5.46 -25.14 10.78
CA ILE A 176 6.41 -25.51 11.84
C ILE A 176 5.67 -26.03 13.07
N GLU A 177 4.62 -25.32 13.52
CA GLU A 177 3.77 -25.76 14.63
C GLU A 177 3.14 -27.12 14.37
N LEU A 178 2.61 -27.35 13.17
CA LEU A 178 2.03 -28.63 12.77
C LEU A 178 3.09 -29.76 12.78
N SER A 179 4.29 -29.47 12.27
CA SER A 179 5.41 -30.42 12.29
C SER A 179 5.79 -30.80 13.73
N ASN A 180 5.90 -29.81 14.62
CA ASN A 180 6.20 -30.02 16.03
C ASN A 180 5.09 -30.80 16.74
N ALA A 181 3.82 -30.47 16.50
CA ALA A 181 2.68 -31.19 17.05
C ALA A 181 2.62 -32.64 16.56
N LYS A 182 2.93 -32.88 15.29
CA LYS A 182 3.01 -34.24 14.72
C LYS A 182 4.14 -35.04 15.35
N ASN A 183 5.32 -34.44 15.54
CA ASN A 183 6.44 -35.08 16.23
C ASN A 183 6.06 -35.43 17.68
N ALA A 184 5.47 -34.50 18.42
CA ALA A 184 5.01 -34.74 19.79
C ALA A 184 3.94 -35.85 19.87
N TYR A 185 3.01 -35.88 18.91
CA TYR A 185 2.01 -36.95 18.82
C TYR A 185 2.63 -38.32 18.53
N LEU A 186 3.60 -38.40 17.62
CA LEU A 186 4.33 -39.64 17.33
C LEU A 186 5.12 -40.12 18.55
N GLN A 187 5.79 -39.21 19.27
CA GLN A 187 6.48 -39.52 20.52
C GLN A 187 5.50 -40.06 21.58
N ALA A 188 4.32 -39.44 21.73
CA ALA A 188 3.31 -39.88 22.69
C ALA A 188 2.73 -41.28 22.41
N GLN A 189 2.76 -41.74 21.15
CA GLN A 189 2.35 -43.12 20.81
C GLN A 189 3.33 -44.18 21.34
N ILE A 190 4.61 -43.84 21.52
CA ILE A 190 5.57 -44.72 22.18
C ILE A 190 5.35 -44.58 23.68
N ASN A 191 4.47 -45.40 24.27
CA ASN A 191 4.29 -45.43 25.72
C ASN A 191 5.59 -45.95 26.38
N PRO A 192 6.40 -45.11 27.03
CA PRO A 192 7.69 -45.53 27.59
C PRO A 192 7.48 -46.61 28.65
N HIS A 193 6.37 -46.52 29.40
CA HIS A 193 6.01 -47.50 30.42
C HIS A 193 5.73 -48.87 29.80
N PHE A 194 5.03 -48.95 28.66
CA PHE A 194 4.81 -50.23 27.99
C PHE A 194 6.12 -50.86 27.51
N LEU A 195 7.02 -50.04 26.94
CA LEU A 195 8.32 -50.50 26.50
C LEU A 195 9.18 -51.00 27.68
N PHE A 196 9.29 -50.22 28.75
CA PHE A 196 10.03 -50.62 29.96
C PHE A 196 9.42 -51.85 30.63
N ASN A 197 8.09 -51.97 30.64
CA ASN A 197 7.42 -53.14 31.19
C ASN A 197 7.73 -54.40 30.37
N THR A 198 7.76 -54.27 29.05
CA THR A 198 8.11 -55.37 28.16
C THR A 198 9.57 -55.80 28.39
N LEU A 199 10.51 -54.84 28.44
CA LEU A 199 11.93 -55.14 28.65
C LEU A 199 12.19 -55.72 30.05
N ASN A 200 11.55 -55.18 31.09
CA ASN A 200 11.65 -55.71 32.46
C ASN A 200 11.07 -57.13 32.57
N PHE A 201 9.96 -57.42 31.87
CA PHE A 201 9.40 -58.76 31.80
C PHE A 201 10.39 -59.75 31.16
N ILE A 202 10.96 -59.40 30.00
CA ILE A 202 11.96 -60.26 29.32
C ILE A 202 13.20 -60.45 30.20
N TYR A 203 13.68 -59.39 30.88
CA TYR A 203 14.77 -59.48 31.85
C TYR A 203 14.45 -60.47 32.97
N SER A 204 13.26 -60.40 33.57
CA SER A 204 12.86 -61.29 34.66
C SER A 204 12.87 -62.78 34.25
N GLN A 205 12.60 -63.07 32.97
CA GLN A 205 12.62 -64.43 32.44
C GLN A 205 14.00 -64.91 31.98
N THR A 206 14.90 -64.00 31.64
CA THR A 206 16.23 -64.35 31.09
C THR A 206 17.34 -64.28 32.11
N HIS A 207 17.20 -63.51 33.20
CA HIS A 207 18.27 -63.28 34.18
C HIS A 207 18.82 -64.55 34.84
N LYS A 208 17.96 -65.54 35.10
CA LYS A 208 18.37 -66.79 35.77
C LYS A 208 18.98 -67.82 34.80
N THR A 209 18.66 -67.75 33.52
CA THR A 209 19.00 -68.77 32.52
C THR A 209 20.12 -68.33 31.59
N GLN A 210 20.15 -67.05 31.21
CA GLN A 210 21.14 -66.46 30.30
C GLN A 210 21.58 -65.08 30.84
N PRO A 211 22.52 -65.06 31.81
CA PRO A 211 22.98 -63.82 32.45
C PRO A 211 23.54 -62.78 31.48
N ALA A 212 24.21 -63.23 30.40
CA ALA A 212 24.75 -62.35 29.37
C ALA A 212 23.63 -61.65 28.56
N ALA A 213 22.56 -62.36 28.21
CA ALA A 213 21.41 -61.79 27.50
C ALA A 213 20.63 -60.81 28.40
N ALA A 214 20.48 -61.13 29.69
CA ALA A 214 19.84 -60.25 30.65
C ALA A 214 20.61 -58.93 30.89
N LYS A 215 21.95 -58.99 30.91
CA LYS A 215 22.80 -57.78 30.93
C LYS A 215 22.57 -56.91 29.69
N ALA A 216 22.50 -57.50 28.50
CA ALA A 216 22.22 -56.76 27.26
C ALA A 216 20.82 -56.10 27.26
N ILE A 217 19.80 -56.76 27.84
CA ILE A 217 18.44 -56.20 27.98
C ILE A 217 18.43 -55.01 28.94
N ILE A 218 19.16 -55.06 30.06
CA ILE A 218 19.31 -53.91 30.97
C ILE A 218 19.98 -52.74 30.25
N LEU A 219 21.06 -53.00 29.51
CA LEU A 219 21.75 -51.95 28.76
C LEU A 219 20.81 -51.29 27.75
N LEU A 220 20.08 -52.09 26.96
CA LEU A 220 19.08 -51.59 26.02
C LEU A 220 18.01 -50.74 26.72
N THR A 221 17.55 -51.17 27.90
CA THR A 221 16.59 -50.43 28.72
C THR A 221 17.14 -49.08 29.18
N ASN A 222 18.43 -49.01 29.56
CA ASN A 222 19.10 -47.78 29.98
C ASN A 222 19.35 -46.83 28.81
N ILE A 223 19.73 -47.35 27.64
CA ILE A 223 19.90 -46.56 26.40
C ILE A 223 18.55 -45.97 25.97
N MET A 224 17.48 -46.78 25.95
CA MET A 224 16.14 -46.31 25.62
C MET A 224 15.63 -45.26 26.61
N ARG A 225 15.89 -45.43 27.91
CA ARG A 225 15.50 -44.48 28.95
C ARG A 225 16.21 -43.14 28.78
N TYR A 226 17.50 -43.16 28.48
CA TYR A 226 18.28 -41.97 28.20
C TYR A 226 17.76 -41.25 26.93
N ALA A 227 17.57 -41.98 25.82
CA ALA A 227 17.08 -41.40 24.57
C ALA A 227 15.72 -40.70 24.73
N ILE A 228 14.79 -41.29 25.48
CA ILE A 228 13.46 -40.71 25.74
C ILE A 228 13.53 -39.50 26.67
N GLN A 229 14.41 -39.49 27.68
CA GLN A 229 14.57 -38.37 28.61
C GLN A 229 15.23 -37.15 27.96
N THR A 230 16.18 -37.39 27.07
CA THR A 230 16.90 -36.35 26.35
C THR A 230 16.01 -35.57 25.38
N ASP A 231 15.00 -36.23 24.81
CA ASP A 231 14.09 -35.64 23.81
C ASP A 231 12.96 -34.78 24.42
N GLN A 232 12.87 -34.66 25.76
CA GLN A 232 11.85 -33.88 26.48
C GLN A 232 12.10 -32.36 26.50
N GLY A 233 12.76 -31.81 25.48
CA GLY A 233 12.93 -30.36 25.31
C GLY A 233 14.14 -29.76 26.03
N VAL A 234 15.14 -30.56 26.39
CA VAL A 234 16.42 -30.04 26.89
C VAL A 234 17.26 -29.59 25.69
N ALA A 235 17.38 -28.28 25.45
CA ALA A 235 18.09 -27.72 24.30
C ALA A 235 19.61 -28.00 24.30
N MET A 236 20.21 -28.32 25.46
CA MET A 236 21.61 -28.71 25.61
C MET A 236 21.78 -29.71 26.77
N ILE A 237 22.50 -30.80 26.52
CA ILE A 237 22.82 -31.82 27.51
C ILE A 237 24.23 -31.55 28.05
N PRO A 238 24.49 -31.63 29.36
CA PRO A 238 25.84 -31.55 29.91
C PRO A 238 26.74 -32.66 29.36
N LEU A 239 27.94 -32.30 28.89
CA LEU A 239 28.94 -33.25 28.35
C LEU A 239 29.25 -34.41 29.30
N GLU A 240 29.23 -34.15 30.61
CA GLU A 240 29.42 -35.18 31.65
C GLU A 240 28.39 -36.31 31.56
N LYS A 241 27.12 -35.99 31.30
CA LYS A 241 26.05 -37.00 31.14
C LYS A 241 26.18 -37.79 29.84
N GLU A 242 26.67 -37.17 28.76
CA GLU A 242 26.96 -37.89 27.52
C GLU A 242 28.13 -38.87 27.71
N LEU A 243 29.20 -38.42 28.39
CA LEU A 243 30.37 -39.24 28.71
C LEU A 243 30.04 -40.41 29.64
N GLU A 244 29.21 -40.20 30.66
CA GLU A 244 28.71 -41.25 31.55
C GLU A 244 27.96 -42.32 30.76
N GLN A 245 27.14 -41.92 29.79
CA GLN A 245 26.37 -42.85 28.99
C GLN A 245 27.23 -43.63 27.98
N VAL A 246 28.26 -43.00 27.40
CA VAL A 246 29.25 -43.68 26.56
C VAL A 246 30.03 -44.72 27.38
N ARG A 247 30.41 -44.40 28.62
CA ARG A 247 31.07 -45.36 29.52
C ARG A 247 30.20 -46.57 29.83
N HIS A 248 28.92 -46.36 30.15
CA HIS A 248 27.98 -47.46 30.34
C HIS A 248 27.85 -48.38 29.11
N LEU A 249 28.08 -47.84 27.91
CA LEU A 249 28.03 -48.60 26.65
C LEU A 249 29.30 -49.42 26.38
N ILE A 250 30.46 -48.94 26.87
CA ILE A 250 31.78 -49.54 26.62
C ILE A 250 32.20 -50.51 27.73
N ASP A 251 31.73 -50.35 28.97
CA ASP A 251 32.07 -51.20 30.13
C ASP A 251 31.44 -52.61 30.11
N LEU A 252 31.22 -53.19 28.91
CA LEU A 252 30.57 -54.48 28.66
C LEU A 252 31.52 -55.57 28.15
#